data_AF-A0A8T4BZ87-F1
#
_entry.id   AF-A0A8T4BZ87-F1
#
_cell.length_a   1.000
_cell.length_b   1.000
_cell.length_c   1.000
_cell.angle_alpha   90.00
_cell.angle_beta   90.00
_cell.angle_gamma   90.00
#
_symmetry.space_group_name_H-M   'P 1'
#
loop_
_entity.id
_entity.type
_entity.pdbx_description
1 polymer ?
#
loop_
_entity_poly.entity_id
_entity_poly.type
_entity_poly.pdbx_seq_one_letter_code
_entity_poly.pdbx_strand_id
1 'polypeptide(L)'
;MISLYQLFKILFGLIISGFILFVIIYFLSSYTQIQDSSQQATTLKNFLKTAGDVYTSGNSVGFDDFYGKDFKLTFDTREPEGIVSGTGKTPVWFPLFFSLGDEVFLSRATIDMGWWEFHAVEAMPRTRIIFNPMTDDWDFLMEIVQFLPDSEFFDPKITFGLCDGSLLQEKLCGGDFCEKQGFLYQLSNPRIMDKCTVRMPDNARLIIISPSCSQTFSQHFCLTPPNTEGVGNINLRGSQSNLLYKDPIDIIAAVIGGYEKDLYGNSGETLYEYKNTVFREELSLASRILANRALIVGSKHPQSSPCQKAYSDLFNSMNTLQGILSDEDYYKNLGTVSSLLKQLKQAKTTHEELAKRGCDYQ
;
A
#
# COMPACT_ATOMS: atom_id res chain seq x y z
N MET A 1 -7.98 63.65 -45.96
CA MET A 1 -9.29 63.15 -45.49
C MET A 1 -9.39 61.68 -45.82
N ILE A 2 -9.35 60.82 -44.80
CA ILE A 2 -9.65 59.39 -45.00
C ILE A 2 -11.14 59.32 -45.35
N SER A 3 -11.51 58.66 -46.45
CA SER A 3 -12.92 58.51 -46.80
C SER A 3 -13.61 57.60 -45.78
N LEU A 4 -14.89 57.85 -45.50
CA LEU A 4 -15.68 57.06 -44.53
C LEU A 4 -15.58 55.54 -44.80
N TYR A 5 -15.47 55.17 -46.07
CA TYR A 5 -15.29 53.79 -46.53
C TYR A 5 -13.91 53.19 -46.16
N GLN A 6 -12.83 53.99 -46.23
CA GLN A 6 -11.51 53.55 -45.78
C GLN A 6 -11.45 53.38 -44.26
N LEU A 7 -12.11 54.28 -43.50
CA LEU A 7 -12.23 54.15 -42.05
C LEU A 7 -12.99 52.87 -41.66
N PHE A 8 -14.09 52.57 -42.37
CA PHE A 8 -14.85 51.33 -42.17
C PHE A 8 -14.03 50.07 -42.48
N LYS A 9 -13.26 50.05 -43.58
CA LYS A 9 -12.36 48.94 -43.89
C LYS A 9 -11.31 48.70 -42.81
N ILE A 10 -10.74 49.76 -42.24
CA ILE A 10 -9.73 49.65 -41.17
C ILE A 10 -10.38 49.09 -39.89
N LEU A 11 -11.53 49.63 -39.47
CA LEU A 11 -12.28 49.13 -38.30
C LEU A 11 -12.71 47.67 -38.46
N PHE A 12 -13.26 47.32 -39.62
CA PHE A 12 -13.67 45.95 -39.92
C PHE A 12 -12.47 44.99 -39.98
N GLY A 13 -11.36 45.43 -40.56
CA GLY A 13 -10.10 44.67 -40.56
C GLY A 13 -9.56 44.41 -39.16
N LEU A 14 -9.65 45.39 -38.25
CA LEU A 14 -9.28 45.22 -36.83
C LEU A 14 -10.21 44.24 -36.10
N ILE A 15 -11.52 44.33 -36.31
CA ILE A 15 -12.51 43.42 -35.70
C ILE A 15 -12.28 41.98 -36.18
N ILE A 16 -12.11 41.78 -37.49
CA ILE A 16 -11.82 40.44 -38.06
C ILE A 16 -10.49 39.91 -37.55
N SER A 17 -9.44 40.74 -37.51
CA SER A 17 -8.13 40.30 -37.02
C SER A 17 -8.19 39.92 -35.54
N GLY A 18 -8.92 40.69 -34.72
CA GLY A 18 -9.17 40.36 -33.32
C GLY A 18 -9.95 39.06 -33.15
N PHE A 19 -10.98 38.83 -33.97
CA PHE A 19 -11.75 37.59 -33.97
C PHE A 19 -10.89 36.38 -34.37
N ILE A 20 -10.10 36.49 -35.43
CA ILE A 20 -9.18 35.42 -35.88
C ILE A 20 -8.16 35.11 -34.79
N LEU A 21 -7.56 36.15 -34.17
CA LEU A 21 -6.59 35.96 -33.10
C LEU A 21 -7.21 35.27 -31.88
N PHE A 22 -8.42 35.70 -31.48
CA PHE A 22 -9.17 35.07 -30.39
C PHE A 22 -9.45 33.59 -30.67
N VAL A 23 -9.95 33.27 -31.86
CA VAL A 23 -10.23 31.90 -32.29
C VAL A 23 -8.96 31.05 -32.27
N ILE A 24 -7.84 31.55 -32.82
CA ILE A 24 -6.57 30.82 -32.83
C ILE A 24 -6.07 30.54 -31.40
N ILE A 25 -6.10 31.54 -30.51
CA ILE A 25 -5.66 31.38 -29.12
C ILE A 25 -6.55 30.38 -28.38
N TYR A 26 -7.87 30.46 -28.57
CA TYR A 26 -8.83 29.55 -27.94
C TYR A 26 -8.62 28.11 -28.42
N PHE A 27 -8.54 27.87 -29.72
CA PHE A 27 -8.31 26.53 -30.27
C PHE A 27 -6.94 25.96 -29.91
N LEU A 28 -5.87 26.78 -29.89
CA LEU A 28 -4.55 26.33 -29.44
C LEU A 28 -4.57 25.91 -27.97
N SER A 29 -5.21 26.70 -27.11
CA SER A 29 -5.36 26.38 -25.68
C SER A 29 -6.15 25.08 -25.45
N SER A 30 -7.26 24.88 -26.16
CA SER A 30 -8.04 23.63 -26.09
C SER A 30 -7.26 22.44 -26.64
N TYR A 31 -6.50 22.63 -27.73
CA TYR A 31 -5.70 21.56 -28.31
C TYR A 31 -4.57 21.11 -27.38
N THR A 32 -3.86 22.04 -26.73
CA THR A 32 -2.83 21.70 -25.73
C THR A 32 -3.43 20.94 -24.56
N GLN A 33 -4.59 21.35 -24.05
CA GLN A 33 -5.26 20.64 -22.95
C GLN A 33 -5.68 19.20 -23.33
N ILE A 34 -6.18 18.99 -24.55
CA ILE A 34 -6.55 17.65 -25.04
C ILE A 34 -5.30 16.78 -25.20
N GLN A 35 -4.21 17.35 -25.73
CA GLN A 35 -2.95 16.64 -25.91
C GLN A 35 -2.36 16.22 -24.55
N ASP A 36 -2.32 17.12 -23.57
CA ASP A 36 -1.82 16.82 -22.22
C ASP A 36 -2.67 15.72 -21.55
N SER A 37 -4.00 15.83 -21.64
CA SER A 37 -4.91 14.81 -21.10
C SER A 37 -4.72 13.45 -21.78
N SER A 38 -4.51 13.41 -23.10
CA SER A 38 -4.25 12.18 -23.84
C SER A 38 -2.92 11.53 -23.44
N GLN A 39 -1.88 12.32 -23.21
CA GLN A 39 -0.57 11.83 -22.77
C GLN A 39 -0.63 11.28 -21.34
N GLN A 40 -1.35 11.95 -20.44
CA GLN A 40 -1.53 11.46 -19.08
C GLN A 40 -2.36 10.16 -19.05
N ALA A 41 -3.45 10.07 -19.82
CA ALA A 41 -4.24 8.84 -19.94
C ALA A 41 -3.41 7.66 -20.50
N THR A 42 -2.51 7.94 -21.45
CA THR A 42 -1.61 6.91 -22.00
C THR A 42 -0.60 6.42 -20.96
N THR A 43 0.05 7.33 -20.24
CA THR A 43 0.94 6.98 -19.11
C THR A 43 0.21 6.15 -18.07
N LEU A 44 -1.03 6.54 -17.74
CA LEU A 44 -1.83 5.82 -16.77
C LEU A 44 -2.14 4.39 -17.18
N LYS A 45 -2.51 4.20 -18.45
CA LYS A 45 -2.75 2.88 -19.02
C LYS A 45 -1.48 2.02 -19.01
N ASN A 46 -0.33 2.61 -19.33
CA ASN A 46 0.96 1.91 -19.27
C ASN A 46 1.28 1.50 -17.83
N PHE A 47 1.10 2.42 -16.88
CA PHE A 47 1.33 2.15 -15.47
C PHE A 47 0.48 0.98 -14.96
N LEU A 48 -0.83 0.97 -15.24
CA LEU A 48 -1.71 -0.12 -14.84
C LEU A 48 -1.33 -1.46 -15.46
N LYS A 49 -0.88 -1.43 -16.71
CA LYS A 49 -0.37 -2.64 -17.38
C LYS A 49 0.89 -3.14 -16.67
N THR A 50 1.87 -2.27 -16.42
CA THR A 50 3.11 -2.62 -15.72
C THR A 50 2.83 -3.14 -14.31
N ALA A 51 1.94 -2.49 -13.57
CA ALA A 51 1.56 -2.93 -12.24
C ALA A 51 0.83 -4.30 -12.27
N GLY A 52 0.00 -4.56 -13.29
CA GLY A 52 -0.57 -5.89 -13.52
C GLY A 52 0.49 -6.94 -13.87
N ASP A 53 1.51 -6.58 -14.65
CA ASP A 53 2.64 -7.45 -14.98
C ASP A 53 3.48 -7.76 -13.72
N VAL A 54 3.69 -6.80 -12.82
CA VAL A 54 4.33 -7.00 -11.50
C VAL A 54 3.47 -7.90 -10.62
N TYR A 55 2.16 -7.63 -10.57
CA TYR A 55 1.20 -8.40 -9.79
C TYR A 55 1.25 -9.90 -10.17
N THR A 56 1.24 -10.17 -11.47
CA THR A 56 1.23 -11.54 -12.01
C THR A 56 2.60 -12.21 -11.98
N SER A 57 3.66 -11.53 -12.43
CA SER A 57 4.99 -12.13 -12.55
C SER A 57 5.81 -12.11 -11.27
N GLY A 58 5.54 -11.17 -10.37
CA GLY A 58 6.33 -10.93 -9.15
C GLY A 58 7.67 -10.22 -9.37
N ASN A 59 7.99 -9.86 -10.61
CA ASN A 59 9.23 -9.14 -10.90
C ASN A 59 9.05 -7.63 -10.67
N SER A 60 9.92 -7.04 -9.88
CA SER A 60 9.93 -5.60 -9.63
C SER A 60 10.43 -4.79 -10.83
N VAL A 61 10.01 -3.54 -10.93
CA VAL A 61 10.33 -2.64 -12.06
C VAL A 61 10.25 -1.17 -11.64
N GLY A 62 11.14 -0.35 -12.19
CA GLY A 62 11.05 1.12 -12.15
C GLY A 62 10.14 1.67 -13.26
N PHE A 63 9.38 2.70 -12.96
CA PHE A 63 8.44 3.35 -13.87
C PHE A 63 8.65 4.87 -13.88
N ASP A 64 9.09 5.39 -15.02
CA ASP A 64 9.58 6.77 -15.14
C ASP A 64 8.62 7.70 -15.92
N ASP A 65 7.54 7.14 -16.51
CA ASP A 65 6.62 7.90 -17.38
C ASP A 65 5.77 8.94 -16.62
N PHE A 66 5.84 8.97 -15.29
CA PHE A 66 5.20 9.98 -14.44
C PHE A 66 5.96 11.30 -14.38
N TYR A 67 7.21 11.34 -14.84
CA TYR A 67 8.07 12.52 -14.77
C TYR A 67 7.40 13.76 -15.37
N GLY A 68 7.29 14.83 -14.57
CA GLY A 68 6.73 16.12 -15.01
C GLY A 68 5.22 16.12 -15.27
N LYS A 69 4.47 15.14 -14.75
CA LYS A 69 3.01 15.04 -14.89
C LYS A 69 2.30 15.01 -13.54
N ASP A 70 1.22 15.78 -13.44
CA ASP A 70 0.38 15.80 -12.24
C ASP A 70 -0.73 14.74 -12.31
N PHE A 71 -0.68 13.77 -11.38
CA PHE A 71 -1.74 12.78 -11.17
C PHE A 71 -2.42 13.00 -9.82
N LYS A 72 -3.73 12.73 -9.75
CA LYS A 72 -4.48 12.75 -8.49
C LYS A 72 -5.08 11.39 -8.21
N LEU A 73 -4.97 10.96 -6.96
CA LEU A 73 -5.57 9.73 -6.48
C LEU A 73 -6.95 10.03 -5.95
N THR A 74 -7.94 9.24 -6.36
CA THR A 74 -9.25 9.23 -5.73
C THR A 74 -9.58 7.81 -5.31
N PHE A 75 -9.70 7.64 -4.00
CA PHE A 75 -10.22 6.43 -3.44
C PHE A 75 -11.67 6.70 -3.04
N ASP A 76 -12.60 5.97 -3.66
CA ASP A 76 -14.02 6.05 -3.35
C ASP A 76 -14.44 4.67 -2.86
N THR A 77 -15.01 4.58 -1.66
CA THR A 77 -15.45 3.31 -1.07
C THR A 77 -16.72 2.77 -1.73
N ARG A 78 -17.35 3.51 -2.66
CA ARG A 78 -18.62 3.14 -3.32
C ARG A 78 -18.49 2.79 -4.80
N GLU A 79 -17.34 3.02 -5.42
CA GLU A 79 -17.04 2.69 -6.82
C GLU A 79 -15.63 2.09 -6.89
N PRO A 80 -15.29 1.26 -7.90
CA PRO A 80 -13.91 0.80 -8.06
C PRO A 80 -12.97 2.01 -8.05
N GLU A 81 -11.98 1.95 -7.17
CA GLU A 81 -11.02 3.02 -6.92
C GLU A 81 -10.32 3.36 -8.22
N GLY A 82 -9.99 4.64 -8.40
CA GLY A 82 -9.42 5.03 -9.67
C GLY A 82 -8.45 6.19 -9.59
N ILE A 83 -7.52 6.15 -10.52
CA ILE A 83 -6.53 7.20 -10.69
C ILE A 83 -7.15 8.24 -11.62
N VAL A 84 -7.13 9.50 -11.20
CA VAL A 84 -7.68 10.61 -11.96
C VAL A 84 -6.57 11.29 -12.74
N SER A 85 -6.81 11.45 -14.03
CA SER A 85 -6.04 12.28 -14.94
C SER A 85 -7.01 13.15 -15.74
N GLY A 86 -6.90 14.47 -15.59
CA GLY A 86 -7.84 15.41 -16.20
C GLY A 86 -9.29 15.13 -15.77
N THR A 87 -10.18 14.85 -16.73
CA THR A 87 -11.61 14.55 -16.51
C THR A 87 -11.92 13.06 -16.41
N GLY A 88 -10.93 12.17 -16.54
CA GLY A 88 -11.12 10.71 -16.56
C GLY A 88 -10.67 10.03 -15.27
N LYS A 89 -11.44 9.05 -14.81
CA LYS A 89 -11.11 8.11 -13.72
C LYS A 89 -10.84 6.73 -14.33
N THR A 90 -9.71 6.11 -14.02
CA THR A 90 -9.38 4.75 -14.48
C THR A 90 -9.39 3.78 -13.29
N PRO A 91 -10.21 2.70 -13.32
CA PRO A 91 -10.35 1.79 -12.18
C PRO A 91 -9.12 0.90 -11.96
N VAL A 92 -8.86 0.54 -10.70
CA VAL A 92 -7.78 -0.36 -10.25
C VAL A 92 -8.40 -1.58 -9.56
N TRP A 93 -8.01 -2.78 -9.98
CA TRP A 93 -8.63 -4.04 -9.54
C TRP A 93 -7.76 -4.86 -8.58
N PHE A 94 -6.63 -4.33 -8.15
CA PHE A 94 -5.69 -5.02 -7.26
C PHE A 94 -5.18 -4.04 -6.20
N PRO A 95 -4.81 -4.53 -5.00
CA PRO A 95 -4.25 -3.68 -3.96
C PRO A 95 -2.95 -3.06 -4.45
N LEU A 96 -2.98 -1.74 -4.66
CA LEU A 96 -1.85 -0.95 -5.11
C LEU A 96 -1.68 0.27 -4.21
N PHE A 97 -0.47 0.45 -3.69
CA PHE A 97 -0.08 1.71 -3.04
C PHE A 97 0.35 2.71 -4.09
N PHE A 98 -0.17 3.93 -4.01
CA PHE A 98 0.27 5.02 -4.86
C PHE A 98 0.97 6.06 -4.04
N SER A 99 1.96 6.69 -4.65
CA SER A 99 2.69 7.76 -4.03
C SER A 99 3.16 8.70 -5.13
N LEU A 100 3.08 10.00 -4.86
CA LEU A 100 3.48 11.02 -5.83
C LEU A 100 4.99 11.02 -5.98
N GLY A 101 5.47 11.10 -7.21
CA GLY A 101 6.88 11.15 -7.54
C GLY A 101 7.05 11.17 -9.05
N ASP A 102 8.16 11.74 -9.49
CA ASP A 102 8.51 11.77 -10.91
C ASP A 102 8.85 10.36 -11.45
N GLU A 103 9.37 9.50 -10.58
CA GLU A 103 9.66 8.09 -10.85
C GLU A 103 9.07 7.24 -9.72
N VAL A 104 8.67 6.02 -10.04
CA VAL A 104 8.00 5.10 -9.11
C VAL A 104 8.57 3.69 -9.25
N PHE A 105 8.96 3.10 -8.13
CA PHE A 105 9.35 1.71 -8.03
C PHE A 105 8.12 0.85 -7.71
N LEU A 106 7.90 -0.20 -8.48
CA LEU A 106 6.85 -1.19 -8.27
C LEU A 106 7.45 -2.51 -7.77
N SER A 107 6.93 -3.00 -6.64
CA SER A 107 7.33 -4.27 -6.03
C SER A 107 6.10 -5.07 -5.59
N ARG A 108 6.24 -6.39 -5.50
CA ARG A 108 5.17 -7.27 -5.00
C ARG A 108 5.56 -7.87 -3.65
N ALA A 109 4.73 -7.65 -2.64
CA ALA A 109 4.76 -8.38 -1.37
C ALA A 109 3.68 -9.48 -1.38
N THR A 110 3.90 -10.57 -0.63
CA THR A 110 2.94 -11.67 -0.54
C THR A 110 2.77 -12.12 0.91
N ILE A 111 1.52 -12.30 1.34
CA ILE A 111 1.16 -12.95 2.60
C ILE A 111 0.68 -14.35 2.28
N ASP A 112 1.41 -15.37 2.73
CA ASP A 112 1.11 -16.78 2.45
C ASP A 112 0.57 -17.52 3.70
N MET A 113 -0.69 -17.95 3.61
CA MET A 113 -1.39 -18.72 4.64
C MET A 113 -1.30 -20.24 4.40
N GLY A 114 -0.55 -20.69 3.39
CA GLY A 114 -0.34 -22.08 2.98
C GLY A 114 -1.46 -22.67 2.11
N TRP A 115 -2.68 -22.15 2.24
CA TRP A 115 -3.85 -22.51 1.45
C TRP A 115 -4.42 -21.35 0.63
N TRP A 116 -3.92 -20.14 0.87
CA TRP A 116 -4.28 -18.91 0.21
C TRP A 116 -3.14 -17.92 0.33
N GLU A 117 -2.90 -17.16 -0.75
CA GLU A 117 -1.88 -16.11 -0.80
C GLU A 117 -2.55 -14.78 -1.13
N PHE A 118 -2.16 -13.73 -0.42
CA PHE A 118 -2.53 -12.36 -0.75
C PHE A 118 -1.33 -11.63 -1.35
N HIS A 119 -1.43 -11.27 -2.62
CA HIS A 119 -0.43 -10.44 -3.28
C HIS A 119 -0.82 -8.97 -3.15
N ALA A 120 0.11 -8.13 -2.71
CA ALA A 120 -0.01 -6.69 -2.72
C ALA A 120 1.09 -6.09 -3.60
N VAL A 121 0.73 -5.16 -4.47
CA VAL A 121 1.72 -4.41 -5.24
C VAL A 121 1.89 -3.04 -4.60
N GLU A 122 3.15 -2.63 -4.46
CA GLU A 122 3.52 -1.40 -3.78
C GLU A 122 4.18 -0.48 -4.80
N ALA A 123 3.65 0.73 -4.96
CA ALA A 123 4.28 1.78 -5.76
C ALA A 123 4.87 2.83 -4.83
N MET A 124 6.20 2.97 -4.88
CA MET A 124 6.95 3.85 -4.00
C MET A 124 7.90 4.75 -4.80
N PRO A 125 7.91 6.07 -4.57
CA PRO A 125 8.87 6.97 -5.17
C PRO A 125 10.14 6.96 -4.31
N ARG A 126 11.10 7.84 -4.64
CA ARG A 126 12.32 8.00 -3.84
C ARG A 126 11.99 8.37 -2.40
N THR A 127 12.11 7.40 -1.49
CA THR A 127 11.64 7.50 -0.10
C THR A 127 12.73 7.06 0.87
N ARG A 128 12.82 7.74 2.02
CA ARG A 128 13.68 7.34 3.14
C ARG A 128 12.82 6.89 4.31
N ILE A 129 12.94 5.64 4.74
CA ILE A 129 12.24 5.11 5.91
C ILE A 129 13.24 5.03 7.07
N ILE A 130 12.98 5.81 8.11
CA ILE A 130 13.84 5.92 9.28
C ILE A 130 13.14 5.22 10.44
N PHE A 131 13.84 4.33 11.12
CA PHE A 131 13.33 3.62 12.28
C PHE A 131 13.91 4.19 13.58
N ASN A 132 13.11 4.24 14.63
CA ASN A 132 13.55 4.54 16.00
C ASN A 132 12.97 3.47 16.95
N PRO A 133 13.64 2.32 17.09
CA PRO A 133 13.25 1.30 18.06
C PRO A 133 13.62 1.76 19.47
N MET A 134 12.62 2.14 20.25
CA MET A 134 12.77 2.53 21.66
C MET A 134 12.77 1.33 22.61
N THR A 135 12.70 0.12 22.05
CA THR A 135 12.65 -1.17 22.73
C THR A 135 13.47 -2.22 22.01
N ASP A 136 13.67 -3.34 22.69
CA ASP A 136 14.36 -4.52 22.17
C ASP A 136 13.46 -5.38 21.25
N ASP A 137 12.69 -4.73 20.37
CA ASP A 137 11.76 -5.39 19.43
C ASP A 137 12.37 -5.53 18.02
N TRP A 138 13.63 -5.99 17.96
CA TRP A 138 14.40 -6.07 16.71
C TRP A 138 13.87 -7.13 15.75
N ASP A 139 13.36 -8.25 16.25
CA ASP A 139 12.73 -9.28 15.43
C ASP A 139 11.51 -8.72 14.68
N PHE A 140 10.70 -7.93 15.38
CA PHE A 140 9.55 -7.24 14.79
C PHE A 140 10.00 -6.19 13.75
N LEU A 141 11.05 -5.42 14.03
CA LEU A 141 11.62 -4.50 13.05
C LEU A 141 12.14 -5.23 11.80
N MET A 142 12.85 -6.35 11.96
CA MET A 142 13.31 -7.18 10.85
C MET A 142 12.14 -7.71 10.03
N GLU A 143 11.06 -8.17 10.67
CA GLU A 143 9.84 -8.61 10.00
C GLU A 143 9.24 -7.51 9.13
N ILE A 144 9.12 -6.27 9.64
CA ILE A 144 8.63 -5.13 8.85
C ILE A 144 9.53 -4.88 7.64
N VAL A 145 10.85 -4.81 7.85
CA VAL A 145 11.81 -4.50 6.79
C VAL A 145 11.84 -5.58 5.71
N GLN A 146 11.61 -6.84 6.06
CA GLN A 146 11.51 -7.93 5.07
C GLN A 146 10.35 -7.75 4.09
N PHE A 147 9.28 -7.07 4.48
CA PHE A 147 8.15 -6.77 3.59
C PHE A 147 8.35 -5.50 2.76
N LEU A 148 9.24 -4.60 3.18
CA LEU A 148 9.56 -3.40 2.42
C LEU A 148 10.30 -3.72 1.11
N PRO A 149 10.18 -2.87 0.08
CA PRO A 149 10.79 -3.10 -1.23
C PRO A 149 12.32 -3.14 -1.20
N ASP A 150 12.88 -3.97 -2.07
CA ASP A 150 14.31 -3.99 -2.36
C ASP A 150 14.60 -3.23 -3.66
N SER A 151 15.31 -2.11 -3.56
CA SER A 151 15.60 -1.22 -4.69
C SER A 151 17.09 -1.23 -5.08
N GLU A 152 17.88 -2.20 -4.60
CA GLU A 152 19.34 -2.26 -4.83
C GLU A 152 19.75 -2.07 -6.30
N PHE A 153 18.96 -2.59 -7.24
CA PHE A 153 19.22 -2.52 -8.68
C PHE A 153 18.25 -1.64 -9.47
N PHE A 154 17.42 -0.84 -8.80
CA PHE A 154 16.37 -0.05 -9.44
C PHE A 154 16.42 1.42 -9.00
N ASP A 155 15.96 2.31 -9.88
CA ASP A 155 15.57 3.66 -9.54
C ASP A 155 14.03 3.77 -9.64
N PRO A 156 13.38 4.59 -8.79
CA PRO A 156 13.97 5.40 -7.72
C PRO A 156 14.42 4.58 -6.50
N LYS A 157 15.43 5.10 -5.78
CA LYS A 157 15.97 4.46 -4.58
C LYS A 157 15.08 4.61 -3.35
N ILE A 158 14.84 3.49 -2.68
CA ILE A 158 14.15 3.39 -1.38
C ILE A 158 15.18 2.94 -0.35
N THR A 159 15.43 3.80 0.63
CA THR A 159 16.50 3.58 1.61
C THR A 159 16.00 3.65 3.04
N PHE A 160 16.77 3.05 3.94
CA PHE A 160 16.45 2.77 5.31
C PHE A 160 17.53 3.31 6.24
N GLY A 161 17.14 3.75 7.44
CA GLY A 161 18.08 4.23 8.45
C GLY A 161 17.55 4.09 9.86
N LEU A 162 18.43 4.36 10.83
CA LEU A 162 18.07 4.45 12.25
C LEU A 162 18.22 5.87 12.75
N CYS A 163 17.36 6.29 13.67
CA CYS A 163 17.51 7.51 14.43
C CYS A 163 17.81 7.18 15.90
N ASP A 164 18.83 7.84 16.44
CA ASP A 164 19.25 7.71 17.83
C ASP A 164 19.45 9.10 18.42
N GLY A 165 18.48 9.55 19.22
CA GLY A 165 18.53 10.88 19.82
C GLY A 165 18.58 12.00 18.78
N SER A 166 19.72 12.68 18.70
CA SER A 166 19.96 13.81 17.77
C SER A 166 20.74 13.43 16.51
N LEU A 167 20.99 12.13 16.30
CA LEU A 167 21.79 11.62 15.18
C LEU A 167 20.96 10.69 14.30
N LEU A 168 21.00 10.93 12.99
CA LEU A 168 20.65 9.91 12.01
C LEU A 168 21.88 9.04 11.79
N GLN A 169 21.71 7.74 11.94
CA GLN A 169 22.77 6.75 11.78
C GLN A 169 23.02 6.49 10.28
N GLU A 170 23.28 7.54 9.49
CA GLU A 170 23.62 7.46 8.06
C GLU A 170 24.94 6.72 7.82
N LYS A 171 25.78 6.58 8.86
CA LYS A 171 27.04 5.83 8.77
C LYS A 171 26.89 4.31 8.78
N LEU A 172 25.68 3.79 8.93
CA LEU A 172 25.42 2.34 8.95
C LEU A 172 25.84 1.66 7.65
N CYS A 173 25.75 2.34 6.50
CA CYS A 173 26.18 1.81 5.20
C CYS A 173 27.33 2.60 4.57
N GLY A 174 28.32 2.99 5.39
CA GLY A 174 29.52 3.66 4.87
C GLY A 174 29.35 5.17 4.64
N GLY A 175 28.29 5.78 5.19
CA GLY A 175 28.06 7.23 5.17
C GLY A 175 26.78 7.68 4.47
N ASP A 176 25.93 6.76 4.02
CA ASP A 176 24.59 7.04 3.49
C ASP A 176 23.55 6.04 4.02
N PHE A 177 22.27 6.34 3.82
CA PHE A 177 21.15 5.43 4.12
C PHE A 177 21.30 4.11 3.38
N CYS A 178 20.92 3.03 4.04
CA CYS A 178 21.08 1.68 3.55
C CYS A 178 19.95 1.29 2.60
N GLU A 179 20.23 0.54 1.54
CA GLU A 179 19.20 -0.26 0.86
C GLU A 179 18.87 -1.51 1.68
N LYS A 180 17.85 -2.27 1.29
CA LYS A 180 17.22 -3.30 2.15
C LYS A 180 18.21 -4.31 2.72
N GLN A 181 19.03 -4.95 1.88
CA GLN A 181 19.98 -5.98 2.33
C GLN A 181 21.05 -5.42 3.26
N GLY A 182 21.60 -4.25 2.91
CA GLY A 182 22.54 -3.52 3.75
C GLY A 182 21.93 -3.19 5.11
N PHE A 183 20.67 -2.76 5.14
CA PHE A 183 19.97 -2.44 6.38
C PHE A 183 19.71 -3.67 7.24
N LEU A 184 19.18 -4.76 6.65
CA LEU A 184 18.95 -6.03 7.35
C LEU A 184 20.23 -6.57 7.99
N TYR A 185 21.38 -6.45 7.31
CA TYR A 185 22.67 -6.81 7.90
C TYR A 185 22.98 -5.98 9.15
N GLN A 186 22.69 -4.68 9.14
CA GLN A 186 22.95 -3.82 10.31
C GLN A 186 22.02 -4.12 11.49
N LEU A 187 20.79 -4.57 11.22
CA LEU A 187 19.84 -5.00 12.26
C LEU A 187 20.31 -6.23 13.05
N SER A 188 21.32 -6.98 12.57
CA SER A 188 21.91 -8.11 13.29
C SER A 188 22.66 -7.73 14.57
N ASN A 189 22.90 -6.43 14.80
CA ASN A 189 23.58 -5.90 16.00
C ASN A 189 22.64 -4.97 16.80
N PRO A 190 21.65 -5.52 17.54
CA PRO A 190 20.59 -4.75 18.19
C PRO A 190 21.10 -3.84 19.31
N ARG A 191 20.54 -2.62 19.42
CA ARG A 191 20.82 -1.65 20.51
C ARG A 191 19.64 -0.71 20.74
N ILE A 192 19.14 -0.60 21.97
CA ILE A 192 18.06 0.35 22.30
C ILE A 192 18.50 1.78 21.95
N MET A 193 17.62 2.51 21.24
CA MET A 193 17.89 3.86 20.76
C MET A 193 17.23 4.93 21.63
N ASP A 194 17.88 6.08 21.74
CA ASP A 194 17.28 7.27 22.36
C ASP A 194 16.16 7.81 21.47
N LYS A 195 15.19 8.51 22.10
CA LYS A 195 14.06 9.14 21.41
C LYS A 195 14.57 10.05 20.30
N CYS A 196 14.12 9.79 19.08
CA CYS A 196 14.49 10.61 17.93
C CYS A 196 14.03 12.07 18.09
N THR A 197 14.96 13.01 17.92
CA THR A 197 14.76 14.47 18.00
C THR A 197 15.23 15.20 16.74
N VAL A 198 15.75 14.46 15.76
CA VAL A 198 16.24 15.02 14.50
C VAL A 198 15.09 15.58 13.67
N ARG A 199 15.33 16.72 13.03
CA ARG A 199 14.43 17.22 11.98
C ARG A 199 14.54 16.32 10.75
N MET A 200 13.43 15.69 10.39
CA MET A 200 13.38 14.77 9.26
C MET A 200 13.60 15.50 7.91
N PRO A 201 14.35 14.90 6.97
CA PRO A 201 14.35 15.32 5.57
C PRO A 201 12.94 15.26 4.95
N ASP A 202 12.67 16.06 3.91
CA ASP A 202 11.33 16.19 3.31
C ASP A 202 10.77 14.85 2.76
N ASN A 203 11.64 14.00 2.21
CA ASN A 203 11.29 12.67 1.70
C ASN A 203 11.48 11.53 2.73
N ALA A 204 11.66 11.86 4.01
CA ALA A 204 11.86 10.88 5.06
C ALA A 204 10.60 10.63 5.90
N ARG A 205 10.41 9.38 6.32
CA ARG A 205 9.33 8.95 7.22
C ARG A 205 9.93 8.27 8.42
N LEU A 206 9.58 8.77 9.61
CA LEU A 206 10.00 8.16 10.86
C LEU A 206 8.93 7.18 11.33
N ILE A 207 9.35 5.93 11.57
CA ILE A 207 8.61 4.87 12.23
C ILE A 207 9.24 4.64 13.60
N ILE A 208 8.48 4.91 14.64
CA ILE A 208 8.86 4.72 16.03
C ILE A 208 8.25 3.41 16.51
N ILE A 209 9.05 2.54 17.11
CA ILE A 209 8.57 1.30 17.72
C ILE A 209 8.70 1.47 19.24
N SER A 210 7.57 1.44 19.95
CA SER A 210 7.51 1.71 21.38
C SER A 210 6.33 0.99 22.04
N PRO A 211 6.43 0.49 23.29
CA PRO A 211 5.31 -0.15 23.99
C PRO A 211 4.15 0.81 24.26
N SER A 212 4.45 2.11 24.26
CA SER A 212 3.46 3.16 24.46
C SER A 212 3.68 4.30 23.46
N CYS A 213 2.59 4.68 22.81
CA CYS A 213 2.57 5.80 21.88
C CYS A 213 1.96 7.02 22.59
N SER A 214 2.75 8.06 22.79
CA SER A 214 2.31 9.34 23.37
C SER A 214 2.04 10.37 22.28
N GLN A 215 1.18 11.35 22.57
CA GLN A 215 0.89 12.47 21.66
C GLN A 215 2.12 13.33 21.32
N THR A 216 3.25 13.16 22.04
CA THR A 216 4.50 13.89 21.78
C THR A 216 5.27 13.39 20.55
N PHE A 217 4.89 12.26 19.93
CA PHE A 217 5.47 11.75 18.68
C PHE A 217 4.98 12.49 17.43
N SER A 218 4.64 13.77 17.61
CA SER A 218 3.71 14.59 16.84
C SER A 218 4.04 14.84 15.34
N GLN A 219 4.88 14.08 14.66
CA GLN A 219 5.00 14.14 13.19
C GLN A 219 5.23 12.75 12.56
N HIS A 220 5.09 11.68 13.34
CA HIS A 220 5.68 10.38 13.01
C HIS A 220 4.70 9.23 13.28
N PHE A 221 4.99 8.08 12.69
CA PHE A 221 4.24 6.84 12.88
C PHE A 221 4.73 6.19 14.16
N CYS A 222 3.85 5.92 15.12
CA CYS A 222 4.22 5.17 16.32
C CYS A 222 3.51 3.82 16.33
N LEU A 223 4.31 2.76 16.30
CA LEU A 223 3.89 1.37 16.34
C LEU A 223 4.05 0.84 17.75
N THR A 224 2.96 0.29 18.30
CA THR A 224 3.06 -0.57 19.48
C THR A 224 3.33 -1.99 19.03
N PRO A 225 4.38 -2.68 19.54
CA PRO A 225 4.65 -4.08 19.23
C PRO A 225 3.40 -4.96 19.31
N PRO A 226 3.32 -6.01 18.48
CA PRO A 226 2.12 -6.83 18.42
C PRO A 226 1.87 -7.54 19.75
N ASN A 227 0.59 -7.72 20.10
CA ASN A 227 0.17 -8.54 21.22
C ASN A 227 0.43 -10.03 20.96
N THR A 228 0.08 -10.90 21.91
CA THR A 228 0.28 -12.35 21.80
C THR A 228 -0.43 -12.99 20.60
N GLU A 229 -1.47 -12.37 20.07
CA GLU A 229 -2.21 -12.85 18.90
C GLU A 229 -1.60 -12.36 17.57
N GLY A 230 -0.67 -11.39 17.62
CA GLY A 230 0.00 -10.81 16.47
C GLY A 230 -0.58 -9.46 16.01
N VAL A 231 -1.44 -8.82 16.81
CA VAL A 231 -2.07 -7.53 16.46
C VAL A 231 -1.39 -6.40 17.22
N GLY A 232 -0.97 -5.35 16.51
CA GLY A 232 -0.50 -4.12 17.14
C GLY A 232 -1.30 -2.89 16.73
N ASN A 233 -0.90 -1.73 17.24
CA ASN A 233 -1.54 -0.45 16.95
C ASN A 233 -0.59 0.48 16.21
N ILE A 234 -1.12 1.24 15.26
CA ILE A 234 -0.48 2.37 14.61
C ILE A 234 -1.14 3.64 15.15
N ASN A 235 -0.34 4.49 15.78
CA ASN A 235 -0.76 5.78 16.32
C ASN A 235 -0.22 6.89 15.43
N LEU A 236 -1.13 7.78 15.02
CA LEU A 236 -0.87 8.86 14.06
C LEU A 236 -1.29 10.20 14.67
N ARG A 237 -0.53 11.27 14.42
CA ARG A 237 -0.92 12.61 14.89
C ARG A 237 -2.22 13.04 14.21
N GLY A 238 -3.12 13.62 15.00
CA GLY A 238 -4.37 14.21 14.50
C GLY A 238 -5.48 13.19 14.34
N SER A 239 -5.15 11.90 14.35
CA SER A 239 -6.12 10.82 14.35
C SER A 239 -6.73 10.62 15.74
N GLN A 240 -8.06 10.57 15.80
CA GLN A 240 -8.78 10.09 16.99
C GLN A 240 -8.89 8.56 17.02
N SER A 241 -8.55 7.87 15.93
CA SER A 241 -8.66 6.42 15.81
C SER A 241 -7.29 5.76 15.76
N ASN A 242 -7.01 4.87 16.70
CA ASN A 242 -5.87 3.98 16.58
C ASN A 242 -6.14 2.99 15.44
N LEU A 243 -5.26 2.94 14.43
CA LEU A 243 -5.33 1.89 13.43
C LEU A 243 -4.75 0.61 14.02
N LEU A 244 -5.27 -0.53 13.61
CA LEU A 244 -4.70 -1.83 13.96
C LEU A 244 -3.82 -2.31 12.82
N TYR A 245 -2.80 -3.10 13.10
CA TYR A 245 -2.09 -3.83 12.06
C TYR A 245 -2.07 -5.31 12.42
N LYS A 246 -2.31 -6.15 11.41
CA LYS A 246 -2.28 -7.61 11.53
C LYS A 246 -1.16 -8.25 10.71
N ASP A 247 -0.50 -7.45 9.87
CA ASP A 247 0.58 -7.84 8.99
C ASP A 247 1.44 -6.61 8.61
N PRO A 248 2.66 -6.81 8.11
CA PRO A 248 3.53 -5.69 7.71
C PRO A 248 2.97 -4.82 6.56
N ILE A 249 2.10 -5.37 5.70
CA ILE A 249 1.50 -4.62 4.60
C ILE A 249 0.53 -3.55 5.13
N ASP A 250 -0.16 -3.81 6.25
CA ASP A 250 -0.96 -2.77 6.94
C ASP A 250 -0.09 -1.59 7.40
N ILE A 251 1.12 -1.86 7.87
CA ILE A 251 2.07 -0.82 8.31
C ILE A 251 2.52 0.00 7.11
N ILE A 252 2.89 -0.66 6.00
CA ILE A 252 3.30 0.01 4.77
C ILE A 252 2.16 0.86 4.20
N ALA A 253 0.95 0.30 4.14
CA ALA A 253 -0.25 1.00 3.71
C ALA A 253 -0.52 2.26 4.54
N ALA A 254 -0.37 2.17 5.86
CA ALA A 254 -0.52 3.32 6.75
C ALA A 254 0.62 4.34 6.59
N VAL A 255 1.87 3.89 6.47
CA VAL A 255 3.05 4.76 6.33
C VAL A 255 3.04 5.55 5.02
N ILE A 256 2.64 4.90 3.92
CA ILE A 256 2.55 5.54 2.60
C ILE A 256 1.24 6.32 2.46
N GLY A 257 0.14 5.75 2.95
CA GLY A 257 -1.19 6.36 2.81
C GLY A 257 -1.46 7.50 3.77
N GLY A 258 -0.91 7.49 4.99
CA GLY A 258 -1.21 8.49 6.02
C GLY A 258 -2.62 8.37 6.61
N TYR A 259 -2.95 9.27 7.55
CA TYR A 259 -4.30 9.42 8.13
C TYR A 259 -4.82 10.81 7.74
N GLU A 260 -6.03 10.87 7.15
CA GLU A 260 -6.64 12.07 6.54
C GLU A 260 -5.89 12.72 5.39
N LYS A 261 -4.55 12.61 5.32
CA LYS A 261 -3.71 13.08 4.23
C LYS A 261 -2.50 12.15 4.02
N ASP A 262 -2.17 11.87 2.76
CA ASP A 262 -1.00 11.16 2.27
C ASP A 262 0.26 11.97 2.52
N LEU A 263 1.38 11.39 2.12
CA LEU A 263 2.70 11.98 2.22
C LEU A 263 2.87 13.36 1.56
N TYR A 264 1.87 13.82 0.83
CA TYR A 264 1.86 15.05 0.04
C TYR A 264 0.64 15.95 0.34
N GLY A 265 -0.25 15.56 1.25
CA GLY A 265 -1.39 16.37 1.69
C GLY A 265 -2.76 16.01 1.10
N ASN A 266 -2.92 14.89 0.38
CA ASN A 266 -4.20 14.42 -0.23
C ASN A 266 -4.87 13.32 0.60
N SER A 267 -6.19 13.14 0.64
CA SER A 267 -6.86 12.18 1.55
C SER A 267 -6.21 10.78 1.65
N GLY A 268 -5.78 10.39 2.86
CA GLY A 268 -4.80 9.31 3.09
C GLY A 268 -5.26 8.00 3.76
N GLU A 269 -6.33 8.03 4.57
CA GLU A 269 -6.85 6.83 5.26
C GLU A 269 -7.21 5.69 4.29
N THR A 270 -7.48 6.03 3.04
CA THR A 270 -8.09 5.10 2.11
C THR A 270 -7.15 4.00 1.63
N LEU A 271 -5.82 4.14 1.71
CA LEU A 271 -4.93 3.04 1.30
C LEU A 271 -4.93 1.87 2.29
N TYR A 272 -4.91 2.17 3.60
CA TYR A 272 -5.04 1.16 4.63
C TYR A 272 -6.42 0.49 4.57
N GLU A 273 -7.49 1.27 4.43
CA GLU A 273 -8.84 0.73 4.30
C GLU A 273 -9.03 -0.08 3.01
N TYR A 274 -8.53 0.42 1.87
CA TYR A 274 -8.60 -0.27 0.59
C TYR A 274 -7.94 -1.64 0.65
N LYS A 275 -6.70 -1.70 1.16
CA LYS A 275 -6.01 -2.98 1.32
C LYS A 275 -6.81 -3.94 2.20
N ASN A 276 -7.44 -3.45 3.28
CA ASN A 276 -8.26 -4.29 4.16
C ASN A 276 -9.55 -4.76 3.49
N THR A 277 -10.19 -3.92 2.67
CA THR A 277 -11.35 -4.30 1.85
C THR A 277 -11.01 -5.41 0.86
N VAL A 278 -9.95 -5.23 0.07
CA VAL A 278 -9.55 -6.26 -0.91
C VAL A 278 -9.09 -7.54 -0.21
N PHE A 279 -8.31 -7.42 0.86
CA PHE A 279 -7.91 -8.57 1.68
C PHE A 279 -9.12 -9.35 2.20
N ARG A 280 -10.14 -8.65 2.71
CA ARG A 280 -11.38 -9.25 3.20
C ARG A 280 -12.14 -9.98 2.10
N GLU A 281 -12.30 -9.35 0.94
CA GLU A 281 -13.06 -9.93 -0.19
C GLU A 281 -12.39 -11.18 -0.74
N GLU A 282 -11.10 -11.11 -1.01
CA GLU A 282 -10.30 -12.24 -1.50
C GLU A 282 -10.26 -13.38 -0.48
N LEU A 283 -10.00 -13.07 0.80
CA LEU A 283 -9.94 -14.07 1.85
C LEU A 283 -11.32 -14.70 2.09
N SER A 284 -12.41 -13.93 2.03
CA SER A 284 -13.77 -14.43 2.18
C SER A 284 -14.13 -15.39 1.05
N LEU A 285 -13.80 -15.03 -0.19
CA LEU A 285 -13.98 -15.89 -1.36
C LEU A 285 -13.19 -17.20 -1.22
N ALA A 286 -11.89 -17.10 -0.90
CA ALA A 286 -11.02 -18.25 -0.72
C ALA A 286 -11.51 -19.16 0.41
N SER A 287 -11.90 -18.58 1.56
CA SER A 287 -12.43 -19.31 2.71
C SER A 287 -13.69 -20.08 2.36
N ARG A 288 -14.62 -19.48 1.60
CA ARG A 288 -15.84 -20.14 1.15
C ARG A 288 -15.56 -21.32 0.21
N ILE A 289 -14.63 -21.15 -0.74
CA ILE A 289 -14.23 -22.22 -1.66
C ILE A 289 -13.60 -23.37 -0.87
N LEU A 290 -12.68 -23.06 0.04
CA LEU A 290 -11.97 -24.07 0.83
C LEU A 290 -12.91 -24.78 1.81
N ALA A 291 -13.85 -24.08 2.44
CA ALA A 291 -14.88 -24.69 3.29
C ALA A 291 -15.66 -25.76 2.51
N ASN A 292 -16.21 -25.39 1.35
CA ASN A 292 -16.98 -26.31 0.52
C ASN A 292 -16.13 -27.52 0.07
N ARG A 293 -14.87 -27.28 -0.31
CA ARG A 293 -13.95 -28.37 -0.66
C ARG A 293 -13.70 -29.29 0.53
N ALA A 294 -13.43 -28.74 1.71
CA ALA A 294 -13.18 -29.52 2.93
C ALA A 294 -14.38 -30.41 3.29
N LEU A 295 -15.61 -29.88 3.17
CA LEU A 295 -16.84 -30.66 3.39
C LEU A 295 -16.95 -31.83 2.39
N ILE A 296 -16.76 -31.56 1.10
CA ILE A 296 -16.89 -32.55 0.02
C ILE A 296 -15.80 -33.63 0.16
N VAL A 297 -14.54 -33.24 0.31
CA VAL A 297 -13.42 -34.20 0.41
C VAL A 297 -13.50 -34.97 1.73
N GLY A 298 -13.78 -34.29 2.84
CA GLY A 298 -13.97 -34.92 4.14
C GLY A 298 -15.04 -36.01 4.12
N SER A 299 -16.15 -35.81 3.38
CA SER A 299 -17.22 -36.81 3.24
C SER A 299 -16.80 -38.10 2.53
N LYS A 300 -15.70 -38.09 1.76
CA LYS A 300 -15.18 -39.26 1.05
C LYS A 300 -14.29 -40.15 1.94
N HIS A 301 -13.88 -39.65 3.10
CA HIS A 301 -13.09 -40.45 4.04
C HIS A 301 -13.99 -41.32 4.93
N PRO A 302 -13.49 -42.47 5.42
CA PRO A 302 -14.21 -43.28 6.39
C PRO A 302 -14.63 -42.47 7.61
N GLN A 303 -15.83 -42.75 8.11
CA GLN A 303 -16.33 -42.12 9.32
C GLN A 303 -15.36 -42.34 10.49
N SER A 304 -15.09 -41.28 11.25
CA SER A 304 -14.14 -41.24 12.37
C SER A 304 -12.67 -41.38 12.00
N SER A 305 -12.30 -41.30 10.72
CA SER A 305 -10.89 -41.25 10.33
C SER A 305 -10.23 -39.92 10.73
N PRO A 306 -8.92 -39.91 11.03
CA PRO A 306 -8.19 -38.68 11.32
C PRO A 306 -8.29 -37.62 10.20
N CYS A 307 -8.31 -38.05 8.93
CA CYS A 307 -8.47 -37.15 7.79
C CYS A 307 -9.86 -36.52 7.75
N GLN A 308 -10.94 -37.29 7.98
CA GLN A 308 -12.28 -36.74 8.04
C GLN A 308 -12.39 -35.68 9.15
N LYS A 309 -11.82 -35.97 10.33
CA LYS A 309 -11.81 -35.01 11.44
C LYS A 309 -11.09 -33.72 11.07
N ALA A 310 -9.88 -33.83 10.51
CA ALA A 310 -9.10 -32.66 10.11
C ALA A 310 -9.80 -31.83 9.01
N TYR A 311 -10.47 -32.45 8.04
CA TYR A 311 -11.31 -31.73 7.08
C TYR A 311 -12.53 -31.06 7.73
N SER A 312 -13.15 -31.70 8.71
CA SER A 312 -14.24 -31.09 9.48
C SER A 312 -13.76 -29.88 10.29
N ASP A 313 -12.58 -29.98 10.90
CA ASP A 313 -11.97 -28.88 11.65
C ASP A 313 -11.63 -27.71 10.71
N LEU A 314 -11.07 -28.01 9.53
CA LEU A 314 -10.80 -27.01 8.49
C LEU A 314 -12.08 -26.30 8.02
N PHE A 315 -13.15 -27.06 7.74
CA PHE A 315 -14.45 -26.51 7.38
C PHE A 315 -14.98 -25.54 8.45
N ASN A 316 -14.91 -25.94 9.72
CA ASN A 316 -15.37 -25.10 10.83
C ASN A 316 -14.54 -23.82 10.98
N SER A 317 -13.21 -23.91 10.85
CA SER A 317 -12.34 -22.72 10.83
C SER A 317 -12.66 -21.79 9.67
N MET A 318 -12.86 -22.31 8.45
CA MET A 318 -13.23 -21.49 7.29
C MET A 318 -14.60 -20.81 7.43
N ASN A 319 -15.58 -21.47 8.05
CA ASN A 319 -16.88 -20.84 8.33
C ASN A 319 -16.77 -19.76 9.41
N THR A 320 -15.91 -19.97 10.42
CA THR A 320 -15.65 -18.95 11.43
C THR A 320 -14.98 -17.72 10.82
N LEU A 321 -14.01 -17.92 9.91
CA LEU A 321 -13.40 -16.83 9.13
C LEU A 321 -14.46 -16.04 8.34
N GLN A 322 -15.36 -16.73 7.64
CA GLN A 322 -16.45 -16.06 6.90
C GLN A 322 -17.36 -15.24 7.82
N GLY A 323 -17.67 -15.74 9.03
CA GLY A 323 -18.44 -14.99 10.02
C GLY A 323 -17.74 -13.71 10.46
N ILE A 324 -16.43 -13.76 10.70
CA ILE A 324 -15.62 -12.58 11.06
C ILE A 324 -15.55 -11.58 9.90
N LEU A 325 -15.31 -12.05 8.68
CA LEU A 325 -15.15 -11.24 7.47
C LEU A 325 -16.48 -10.67 6.93
N SER A 326 -17.61 -11.06 7.52
CA SER A 326 -18.93 -10.48 7.18
C SER A 326 -19.13 -9.07 7.77
N ASP A 327 -18.33 -8.69 8.77
CA ASP A 327 -18.27 -7.33 9.29
C ASP A 327 -17.35 -6.48 8.39
N GLU A 328 -17.91 -5.42 7.80
CA GLU A 328 -17.15 -4.57 6.88
C GLU A 328 -16.01 -3.84 7.58
N ASP A 329 -16.16 -3.55 8.87
CA ASP A 329 -15.22 -2.80 9.70
C ASP A 329 -14.42 -3.71 10.65
N TYR A 330 -14.30 -5.01 10.34
CA TYR A 330 -13.62 -5.99 11.20
C TYR A 330 -12.22 -5.53 11.66
N TYR A 331 -11.52 -4.78 10.81
CA TYR A 331 -10.16 -4.27 11.02
C TYR A 331 -10.07 -3.09 12.00
N LYS A 332 -11.20 -2.54 12.45
CA LYS A 332 -11.27 -1.46 13.45
C LYS A 332 -11.41 -1.99 14.88
N ASN A 333 -11.75 -3.26 15.06
CA ASN A 333 -11.95 -3.87 16.37
C ASN A 333 -10.83 -4.85 16.74
N LEU A 334 -10.11 -4.56 17.83
CA LEU A 334 -8.98 -5.37 18.29
C LEU A 334 -9.36 -6.83 18.55
N GLY A 335 -10.51 -7.07 19.17
CA GLY A 335 -11.00 -8.42 19.46
C GLY A 335 -11.32 -9.20 18.18
N THR A 336 -11.92 -8.53 17.20
CA THR A 336 -12.25 -9.12 15.90
C THR A 336 -11.00 -9.46 15.10
N VAL A 337 -10.02 -8.55 15.00
CA VAL A 337 -8.74 -8.81 14.31
C VAL A 337 -7.94 -9.92 15.00
N SER A 338 -7.92 -9.93 16.34
CA SER A 338 -7.23 -10.99 17.09
C SER A 338 -7.87 -12.36 16.83
N SER A 339 -9.21 -12.42 16.80
CA SER A 339 -9.95 -13.62 16.44
C SER A 339 -9.65 -14.08 15.01
N LEU A 340 -9.57 -13.15 14.05
CA LEU A 340 -9.20 -13.43 12.66
C LEU A 340 -7.83 -14.10 12.57
N LEU A 341 -6.79 -13.49 13.17
CA LEU A 341 -5.44 -14.04 13.14
C LEU A 341 -5.36 -15.42 13.78
N LYS A 342 -6.05 -15.63 14.89
CA LYS A 342 -6.13 -16.94 15.55
C LYS A 342 -6.75 -18.00 14.63
N GLN A 343 -7.84 -17.66 13.96
CA GLN A 343 -8.50 -18.58 13.02
C GLN A 343 -7.65 -18.85 11.78
N LEU A 344 -6.94 -17.85 11.25
CA LEU A 344 -6.00 -18.03 10.14
C LEU A 344 -4.86 -18.98 10.52
N LYS A 345 -4.26 -18.81 11.70
CA LYS A 345 -3.22 -19.70 12.24
C LYS A 345 -3.72 -21.13 12.44
N GLN A 346 -4.93 -21.28 12.97
CA GLN A 346 -5.57 -22.59 13.14
C GLN A 346 -5.81 -23.27 11.78
N ALA A 347 -6.41 -22.55 10.83
CA ALA A 347 -6.66 -23.05 9.49
C ALA A 347 -5.38 -23.49 8.76
N LYS A 348 -4.33 -22.66 8.82
CA LYS A 348 -3.02 -22.99 8.26
C LYS A 348 -2.45 -24.27 8.86
N THR A 349 -2.44 -24.37 10.19
CA THR A 349 -1.97 -25.57 10.89
C THR A 349 -2.76 -26.82 10.46
N THR A 350 -4.09 -26.74 10.41
CA THR A 350 -4.95 -27.87 10.01
C THR A 350 -4.70 -28.26 8.54
N HIS A 351 -4.53 -27.29 7.65
CA HIS A 351 -4.21 -27.55 6.24
C HIS A 351 -2.85 -28.24 6.08
N GLU A 352 -1.81 -27.76 6.77
CA GLU A 352 -0.50 -28.40 6.77
C GLU A 352 -0.53 -29.82 7.35
N GLU A 353 -1.35 -30.07 8.38
CA GLU A 353 -1.54 -31.41 8.93
C GLU A 353 -2.21 -32.37 7.93
N LEU A 354 -3.20 -31.91 7.18
CA LEU A 354 -3.84 -32.70 6.12
C LEU A 354 -2.82 -33.13 5.07
N ALA A 355 -1.97 -32.19 4.62
CA ALA A 355 -0.90 -32.47 3.68
C ALA A 355 0.12 -33.48 4.26
N LYS A 356 0.60 -33.26 5.50
CA LYS A 356 1.56 -34.15 6.18
C LYS A 356 1.03 -35.58 6.35
N ARG A 357 -0.28 -35.74 6.53
CA ARG A 357 -0.93 -37.05 6.70
C ARG A 357 -1.24 -37.74 5.36
N GLY A 358 -1.00 -37.08 4.23
CA GLY A 358 -1.40 -37.58 2.91
C GLY A 358 -2.92 -37.70 2.77
N CYS A 359 -3.66 -36.84 3.48
CA CYS A 359 -5.12 -36.81 3.38
C CYS A 359 -5.61 -36.13 2.08
N ASP A 360 -4.72 -35.46 1.36
CA ASP A 360 -5.02 -34.83 0.07
C ASP A 360 -5.39 -35.91 -0.96
N TYR A 361 -6.69 -36.00 -1.25
CA TYR A 361 -7.13 -36.64 -2.48
C TYR A 361 -6.67 -35.78 -3.67
N GLN A 362 -5.87 -36.37 -4.55
CA GLN A 362 -5.66 -35.84 -5.91
C GLN A 362 -6.98 -35.77 -6.68
#